data_AF-A0A959Z950-F1
#
_entry.id   AF-A0A959Z950-F1
#
_cell.length_a   1.000
_cell.length_b   1.000
_cell.length_c   1.000
_cell.angle_alpha   90.00
_cell.angle_beta   90.00
_cell.angle_gamma   90.00
#
_symmetry.space_group_name_H-M   'P 1'
#
loop_
_entity.id
_entity.type
_entity.pdbx_description
1 polymer ?
#
loop_
_entity_poly.entity_id
_entity_poly.type
_entity_poly.pdbx_seq_one_letter_code
_entity_poly.pdbx_strand_id
1 'polypeptide(L)'
;MRPWEVRVCLTLIAIALSVASFAQQSYDIPAPWYSKSVSELRESSAWKKTKESVARRISFLAADSKGSRMQKFGEITNLRYAELTEPEDAYLLSEILLKFSNEIRGTPISNRFASAIQSGQFVNEKDYLRSLYSSTWLHLGGNLTKRLGRKLIEEYPKDFNLQLAYITDSYRGQAVNEDRIYGLTVLENCKSQLTSFQYSYFGAKICLALTARTKEKKWLEKATERASQAKGYAKSAEAKQLVQQMEESLNRLRLEIDKLPLELTRGSNYQILVVPCFHEFPGGAGFLDAGSNSNFGC
;
A
#
# COMPACT_ATOMS: atom_id res chain seq x y z
N MET A 1 -1.37 -38.74 31.78
CA MET A 1 -2.18 -38.29 30.63
C MET A 1 -2.98 -39.47 30.10
N ARG A 2 -4.25 -39.24 29.78
CA ARG A 2 -5.11 -40.26 29.17
C ARG A 2 -4.78 -40.38 27.67
N PRO A 3 -4.93 -41.57 27.05
CA PRO A 3 -4.53 -41.79 25.66
C PRO A 3 -5.16 -40.84 24.63
N TRP A 4 -6.35 -40.30 24.93
CA TRP A 4 -7.03 -39.35 24.05
C TRP A 4 -6.44 -37.92 24.14
N GLU A 5 -5.90 -37.52 25.28
CA GLU A 5 -5.24 -36.21 25.48
C GLU A 5 -3.97 -36.12 24.63
N VAL A 6 -3.21 -37.22 24.54
CA VAL A 6 -2.01 -37.32 23.71
C VAL A 6 -2.34 -37.20 22.22
N ARG A 7 -3.46 -37.81 21.77
CA ARG A 7 -3.90 -37.71 20.37
C ARG A 7 -4.33 -36.29 20.02
N VAL A 8 -5.04 -35.59 20.89
CA VAL A 8 -5.45 -34.19 20.66
C VAL A 8 -4.23 -33.28 20.57
N CYS A 9 -3.25 -33.43 21.47
CA CYS A 9 -2.01 -32.64 21.41
C CYS A 9 -1.21 -32.89 20.13
N LEU A 10 -1.07 -34.14 19.69
CA LEU A 10 -0.35 -34.47 18.46
C LEU A 10 -1.05 -33.93 17.21
N THR A 11 -2.38 -33.96 17.16
CA THR A 11 -3.14 -33.37 16.05
C THR A 11 -3.00 -31.85 16.01
N LEU A 12 -3.03 -31.18 17.17
CA LEU A 12 -2.83 -29.73 17.24
C LEU A 12 -1.40 -29.32 16.84
N ILE A 13 -0.39 -30.11 17.20
CA ILE A 13 1.00 -29.89 16.78
C ILE A 13 1.13 -30.11 15.26
N ALA A 14 0.50 -31.14 14.70
CA ALA A 14 0.53 -31.39 13.25
C ALA A 14 -0.15 -30.27 12.46
N ILE A 15 -1.28 -29.74 12.95
CA ILE A 15 -1.95 -28.58 12.36
C ILE A 15 -1.07 -27.33 12.47
N ALA A 16 -0.48 -27.06 13.64
CA ALA A 16 0.43 -25.92 13.83
C ALA A 16 1.66 -25.99 12.92
N LEU A 17 2.25 -27.18 12.74
CA LEU A 17 3.38 -27.40 11.83
C LEU A 17 2.97 -27.28 10.35
N SER A 18 1.75 -27.68 10.00
CA SER A 18 1.23 -27.55 8.63
C SER A 18 0.93 -26.09 8.28
N VAL A 19 0.37 -25.32 9.22
CA VAL A 19 0.12 -23.88 9.06
C VAL A 19 1.45 -23.11 9.05
N ALA A 20 2.42 -23.48 9.88
CA ALA A 20 3.77 -22.91 9.85
C ALA A 20 4.47 -23.21 8.51
N SER A 21 4.38 -24.44 8.01
CA SER A 21 4.98 -24.82 6.71
C SER A 21 4.31 -24.11 5.54
N PHE A 22 3.00 -23.87 5.58
CA PHE A 22 2.27 -23.09 4.57
C PHE A 22 2.61 -21.59 4.65
N ALA A 23 2.77 -21.05 5.86
CA ALA A 23 3.25 -19.69 6.08
C ALA A 23 4.74 -19.51 5.74
N GLN A 24 5.53 -20.59 5.69
CA GLN A 24 6.96 -20.53 5.37
C GLN A 24 7.22 -20.76 3.87
N GLN A 25 6.43 -21.61 3.20
CA GLN A 25 6.48 -21.78 1.73
C GLN A 25 5.97 -20.55 0.96
N SER A 26 5.09 -19.75 1.57
CA SER A 26 4.63 -18.49 0.97
C SER A 26 5.57 -17.30 1.20
N TYR A 27 6.63 -17.46 2.01
CA TYR A 27 7.51 -16.36 2.40
C TYR A 27 9.01 -16.51 2.06
N ASP A 28 9.47 -17.68 1.60
CA ASP A 28 10.90 -17.91 1.29
C ASP A 28 11.18 -18.46 -0.12
N ILE A 29 10.41 -18.06 -1.13
CA ILE A 29 10.94 -18.04 -2.50
C ILE A 29 11.57 -16.65 -2.69
N PRO A 30 12.90 -16.49 -2.62
CA PRO A 30 13.51 -15.28 -3.12
C PRO A 30 13.17 -15.24 -4.61
N ALA A 31 12.22 -14.40 -4.98
CA ALA A 31 12.01 -14.06 -6.37
C ALA A 31 13.37 -13.68 -6.98
N PRO A 32 13.75 -14.17 -8.16
CA PRO A 32 15.12 -14.08 -8.68
C PRO A 32 15.68 -12.64 -8.83
N TRP A 33 14.88 -11.60 -8.62
CA TRP A 33 15.30 -10.20 -8.52
C TRP A 33 15.86 -9.80 -7.14
N TYR A 34 15.75 -10.64 -6.10
CA TYR A 34 16.34 -10.34 -4.78
C TYR A 34 17.87 -10.20 -4.85
N SER A 35 18.52 -10.90 -5.79
CA SER A 35 19.99 -10.93 -5.91
C SER A 35 20.56 -9.95 -6.94
N LYS A 36 19.73 -9.28 -7.76
CA LYS A 36 20.19 -8.25 -8.72
C LYS A 36 19.82 -6.87 -8.23
N SER A 37 20.73 -5.92 -8.35
CA SER A 37 20.39 -4.51 -8.13
C SER A 37 19.38 -4.07 -9.20
N VAL A 38 18.40 -3.24 -8.86
CA VAL A 38 17.45 -2.71 -9.87
C VAL A 38 18.21 -2.01 -10.99
N SER A 39 19.37 -1.42 -10.70
CA SER A 39 20.36 -0.87 -11.64
C SER A 39 20.87 -1.84 -12.72
N GLU A 40 20.87 -3.15 -12.49
CA GLU A 40 21.42 -4.16 -13.42
C GLU A 40 20.42 -4.70 -14.46
N LEU A 41 19.15 -4.29 -14.39
CA LEU A 41 18.12 -4.71 -15.34
C LEU A 41 18.29 -3.95 -16.66
N ARG A 42 18.76 -4.65 -17.70
CA ARG A 42 18.87 -4.12 -19.08
C ARG A 42 17.54 -4.26 -19.79
N GLU A 43 17.09 -3.16 -20.39
CA GLU A 43 15.86 -3.10 -21.17
C GLU A 43 15.93 -3.98 -22.42
N SER A 44 15.01 -4.94 -22.54
CA SER A 44 14.91 -5.80 -23.73
C SER A 44 14.28 -5.05 -24.92
N SER A 45 14.64 -5.43 -26.16
CA SER A 45 14.02 -4.87 -27.37
C SER A 45 12.51 -5.20 -27.48
N ALA A 46 12.09 -6.34 -26.92
CA ALA A 46 10.69 -6.70 -26.77
C ALA A 46 9.96 -5.71 -25.84
N TRP A 47 10.57 -5.36 -24.69
CA TRP A 47 9.99 -4.41 -23.74
C TRP A 47 9.82 -3.00 -24.30
N LYS A 48 10.77 -2.53 -25.13
CA LYS A 48 10.62 -1.24 -25.83
C LYS A 48 9.33 -1.19 -26.67
N LYS A 49 9.05 -2.25 -27.43
CA LYS A 49 7.81 -2.35 -28.23
C LYS A 49 6.57 -2.37 -27.35
N THR A 50 6.61 -3.11 -26.24
CA THR A 50 5.52 -3.13 -25.24
C THR A 50 5.26 -1.73 -24.68
N LYS A 51 6.30 -0.99 -24.30
CA LYS A 51 6.14 0.40 -23.82
C LYS A 51 5.55 1.32 -24.87
N GLU A 52 6.00 1.24 -26.11
CA GLU A 52 5.45 2.03 -27.22
C GLU A 52 3.98 1.67 -27.53
N SER A 53 3.63 0.38 -27.46
CA SER A 53 2.25 -0.11 -27.57
C SER A 53 1.37 0.48 -26.46
N VAL A 54 1.79 0.32 -25.21
CA VAL A 54 1.06 0.81 -24.03
C VAL A 54 0.94 2.33 -24.04
N ALA A 55 2.00 3.06 -24.33
CA ALA A 55 1.98 4.53 -24.43
C ALA A 55 0.99 5.02 -25.50
N ARG A 56 0.93 4.36 -26.66
CA ARG A 56 -0.07 4.67 -27.71
C ARG A 56 -1.49 4.42 -27.23
N ARG A 57 -1.74 3.27 -26.59
CA ARG A 57 -3.08 2.92 -26.06
C ARG A 57 -3.53 3.91 -24.98
N ILE A 58 -2.65 4.31 -24.06
CA ILE A 58 -2.93 5.33 -23.04
C ILE A 58 -3.20 6.69 -23.69
N SER A 59 -2.42 7.08 -24.69
CA SER A 59 -2.62 8.37 -25.38
C SER A 59 -3.97 8.40 -26.11
N PHE A 60 -4.37 7.28 -26.71
CA PHE A 60 -5.69 7.14 -27.32
C PHE A 60 -6.82 7.26 -26.28
N LEU A 61 -6.71 6.57 -25.14
CA LEU A 61 -7.67 6.71 -24.04
C LEU A 61 -7.71 8.14 -23.49
N ALA A 62 -6.57 8.82 -23.40
CA ALA A 62 -6.50 10.19 -22.90
C ALA A 62 -7.24 11.19 -23.81
N ALA A 63 -7.37 10.89 -25.11
CA ALA A 63 -8.12 11.69 -26.07
C ALA A 63 -9.65 11.52 -25.97
N ASP A 64 -10.14 10.46 -25.29
CA ASP A 64 -11.56 10.26 -25.08
C ASP A 64 -12.18 11.27 -24.09
N SER A 65 -13.51 11.34 -24.05
CA SER A 65 -14.22 12.02 -22.95
C SER A 65 -14.07 11.23 -21.65
N LYS A 66 -14.17 11.92 -20.49
CA LYS A 66 -14.14 11.26 -19.17
C LYS A 66 -15.18 10.14 -19.06
N GLY A 67 -16.41 10.37 -19.53
CA GLY A 67 -17.48 9.37 -19.51
C GLY A 67 -17.13 8.12 -20.34
N SER A 68 -16.61 8.32 -21.55
CA SER A 68 -16.15 7.23 -22.43
C SER A 68 -15.00 6.44 -21.80
N ARG A 69 -14.01 7.12 -21.20
CA ARG A 69 -12.91 6.46 -20.47
C ARG A 69 -13.41 5.60 -19.32
N MET A 70 -14.31 6.13 -18.50
CA MET A 70 -14.83 5.40 -17.34
C MET A 70 -15.69 4.20 -17.75
N GLN A 71 -16.45 4.31 -18.85
CA GLN A 71 -17.16 3.19 -19.43
C GLN A 71 -16.18 2.09 -19.88
N LYS A 72 -15.15 2.45 -20.65
CA LYS A 72 -14.10 1.50 -21.11
C LYS A 72 -13.35 0.88 -19.93
N PHE A 73 -13.07 1.65 -18.87
CA PHE A 73 -12.49 1.14 -17.63
C PHE A 73 -13.42 0.13 -16.95
N GLY A 74 -14.71 0.45 -16.83
CA GLY A 74 -15.75 -0.46 -16.35
C GLY A 74 -15.82 -1.76 -17.16
N GLU A 75 -15.75 -1.65 -18.48
CA GLU A 75 -15.70 -2.80 -19.39
C GLU A 75 -14.43 -3.64 -19.17
N ILE A 76 -13.25 -3.02 -19.08
CA ILE A 76 -11.97 -3.73 -18.82
C ILE A 76 -11.96 -4.41 -17.45
N THR A 77 -12.58 -3.79 -16.43
CA THR A 77 -12.65 -4.34 -15.06
C THR A 77 -13.72 -5.44 -14.89
N ASN A 78 -14.76 -5.45 -15.74
CA ASN A 78 -15.91 -6.36 -15.64
C ASN A 78 -15.93 -7.49 -16.70
N LEU A 79 -15.35 -7.31 -17.88
CA LEU A 79 -15.39 -8.30 -18.97
C LEU A 79 -14.23 -9.30 -18.94
N ARG A 80 -14.53 -10.45 -19.55
CA ARG A 80 -13.76 -11.69 -19.83
C ARG A 80 -12.27 -11.53 -20.19
N TYR A 81 -11.47 -11.07 -19.25
CA TYR A 81 -10.04 -11.32 -19.25
C TYR A 81 -9.75 -12.54 -18.36
N ALA A 82 -10.33 -13.68 -18.75
CA ALA A 82 -10.20 -14.94 -18.02
C ALA A 82 -8.79 -15.57 -18.13
N GLU A 83 -7.89 -14.98 -18.92
CA GLU A 83 -6.52 -15.44 -19.12
C GLU A 83 -5.59 -14.24 -19.38
N LEU A 84 -5.57 -13.23 -18.50
CA LEU A 84 -4.50 -12.22 -18.54
C LEU A 84 -3.20 -12.84 -18.03
N THR A 85 -2.54 -13.58 -18.91
CA THR A 85 -1.22 -14.20 -18.66
C THR A 85 -0.08 -13.31 -19.14
N GLU A 86 -0.35 -12.29 -19.97
CA GLU A 86 0.69 -11.49 -20.63
C GLU A 86 1.10 -10.25 -19.81
N PRO A 87 2.40 -10.02 -19.58
CA PRO A 87 2.91 -8.86 -18.85
C PRO A 87 2.55 -7.49 -19.46
N GLU A 88 2.34 -7.42 -20.78
CA GLU A 88 1.92 -6.19 -21.47
C GLU A 88 0.58 -5.67 -20.93
N ASP A 89 -0.37 -6.56 -20.69
CA ASP A 89 -1.68 -6.17 -20.22
C ASP A 89 -1.63 -5.75 -18.74
N ALA A 90 -0.93 -6.49 -17.88
CA ALA A 90 -0.72 -6.08 -16.49
C ALA A 90 -0.01 -4.71 -16.40
N TYR A 91 0.93 -4.44 -17.31
CA TYR A 91 1.60 -3.15 -17.43
C TYR A 91 0.64 -2.05 -17.87
N LEU A 92 -0.15 -2.29 -18.92
CA LEU A 92 -1.17 -1.34 -19.38
C LEU A 92 -2.19 -1.02 -18.28
N LEU A 93 -2.71 -2.02 -17.59
CA LEU A 93 -3.69 -1.84 -16.53
C LEU A 93 -3.10 -1.02 -15.37
N SER A 94 -1.84 -1.28 -15.01
CA SER A 94 -1.12 -0.48 -14.01
C SER A 94 -0.96 0.97 -14.46
N GLU A 95 -0.56 1.19 -15.71
CA GLU A 95 -0.41 2.54 -16.25
C GLU A 95 -1.74 3.29 -16.38
N ILE A 96 -2.85 2.61 -16.70
CA ILE A 96 -4.19 3.20 -16.70
C ILE A 96 -4.53 3.70 -15.29
N LEU A 97 -4.31 2.89 -14.25
CA LEU A 97 -4.55 3.30 -12.86
C LEU A 97 -3.73 4.53 -12.48
N LEU A 98 -2.46 4.60 -12.89
CA LEU A 98 -1.58 5.71 -12.56
C LEU A 98 -1.91 6.97 -13.34
N LYS A 99 -2.17 6.85 -14.65
CA LYS A 99 -2.45 7.99 -15.53
C LYS A 99 -3.78 8.65 -15.20
N PHE A 100 -4.80 7.85 -14.90
CA PHE A 100 -6.16 8.31 -14.61
C PHE A 100 -6.51 8.20 -13.12
N SER A 101 -5.50 8.22 -12.25
CA SER A 101 -5.63 8.03 -10.79
C SER A 101 -6.69 8.94 -10.16
N ASN A 102 -6.80 10.19 -10.60
CA ASN A 102 -7.81 11.13 -10.12
C ASN A 102 -9.23 10.80 -10.59
N GLU A 103 -9.39 10.20 -11.77
CA GLU A 103 -10.69 9.86 -12.35
C GLU A 103 -11.22 8.53 -11.80
N ILE A 104 -10.31 7.57 -11.58
CA ILE A 104 -10.62 6.22 -11.08
C ILE A 104 -10.74 6.21 -9.54
N ARG A 105 -10.35 7.30 -8.87
CA ARG A 105 -10.50 7.45 -7.42
C ARG A 105 -11.94 7.18 -6.99
N GLY A 106 -12.13 6.24 -6.07
CA GLY A 106 -13.45 5.85 -5.56
C GLY A 106 -14.22 4.88 -6.46
N THR A 107 -13.73 4.56 -7.66
CA THR A 107 -14.32 3.49 -8.48
C THR A 107 -13.93 2.14 -7.88
N PRO A 108 -14.90 1.27 -7.53
CA PRO A 108 -14.59 -0.07 -7.06
C PRO A 108 -13.80 -0.83 -8.13
N ILE A 109 -12.61 -1.30 -7.78
CA ILE A 109 -11.79 -2.13 -8.65
C ILE A 109 -12.14 -3.58 -8.36
N SER A 110 -12.49 -4.34 -9.39
CA SER A 110 -12.83 -5.76 -9.23
C SER A 110 -11.62 -6.55 -8.73
N ASN A 111 -11.84 -7.54 -7.87
CA ASN A 111 -10.77 -8.42 -7.38
C ASN A 111 -10.02 -9.09 -8.54
N ARG A 112 -10.70 -9.38 -9.66
CA ARG A 112 -10.08 -9.94 -10.86
C ARG A 112 -9.07 -8.99 -11.51
N PHE A 113 -9.40 -7.71 -11.58
CA PHE A 113 -8.47 -6.68 -12.08
C PHE A 113 -7.25 -6.54 -11.16
N ALA A 114 -7.48 -6.54 -9.83
CA ALA A 114 -6.40 -6.53 -8.85
C ALA A 114 -5.49 -7.76 -9.00
N SER A 115 -6.09 -8.94 -9.16
CA SER A 115 -5.37 -10.19 -9.38
C SER A 115 -4.58 -10.18 -10.69
N ALA A 116 -5.11 -9.68 -11.81
CA ALA A 116 -4.41 -9.61 -13.09
C ALA A 116 -3.15 -8.73 -13.04
N ILE A 117 -3.20 -7.62 -12.30
CA ILE A 117 -2.04 -6.75 -12.07
C ILE A 117 -1.01 -7.48 -11.20
N GLN A 118 -1.44 -8.15 -10.13
CA GLN A 118 -0.56 -8.83 -9.18
C GLN A 118 -0.02 -10.17 -9.69
N SER A 119 -0.70 -10.82 -10.63
CA SER A 119 -0.33 -12.11 -11.24
C SER A 119 0.59 -11.99 -12.43
N GLY A 120 0.97 -10.76 -12.84
CA GLY A 120 2.00 -10.53 -13.86
C GLY A 120 3.37 -10.99 -13.34
N GLN A 121 3.57 -12.30 -13.33
CA GLN A 121 4.82 -12.91 -12.94
C GLN A 121 5.85 -12.74 -14.06
N PHE A 122 7.11 -12.58 -13.66
CA PHE A 122 8.34 -12.79 -14.47
C PHE A 122 8.90 -11.67 -15.34
N VAL A 123 8.34 -10.45 -15.36
CA VAL A 123 9.01 -9.33 -16.05
C VAL A 123 9.89 -8.54 -15.10
N ASN A 124 11.20 -8.79 -15.18
CA ASN A 124 12.24 -8.03 -14.48
C ASN A 124 12.56 -6.71 -15.23
N GLU A 125 11.54 -5.97 -15.66
CA GLU A 125 11.71 -4.66 -16.30
C GLU A 125 11.38 -3.57 -15.28
N LYS A 126 12.30 -2.61 -15.11
CA LYS A 126 12.20 -1.62 -14.03
C LYS A 126 10.91 -0.79 -14.11
N ASP A 127 10.55 -0.38 -15.33
CA ASP A 127 9.34 0.42 -15.58
C ASP A 127 8.08 -0.35 -15.22
N TYR A 128 8.04 -1.66 -15.47
CA TYR A 128 6.95 -2.53 -15.05
C TYR A 128 6.82 -2.56 -13.53
N LEU A 129 7.91 -2.86 -12.83
CA LEU A 129 7.94 -2.95 -11.37
C LEU A 129 7.55 -1.62 -10.71
N ARG A 130 8.02 -0.49 -11.25
CA ARG A 130 7.62 0.86 -10.83
C ARG A 130 6.11 1.05 -10.94
N SER A 131 5.53 0.70 -12.08
CA SER A 131 4.10 0.90 -12.34
C SER A 131 3.23 -0.03 -11.50
N LEU A 132 3.61 -1.30 -11.42
CA LEU A 132 2.97 -2.32 -10.58
C LEU A 132 2.99 -1.93 -9.11
N TYR A 133 4.15 -1.51 -8.59
CA TYR A 133 4.30 -1.09 -7.20
C TYR A 133 3.41 0.12 -6.89
N SER A 134 3.45 1.12 -7.75
CA SER A 134 2.69 2.36 -7.55
C SER A 134 1.19 2.11 -7.63
N SER A 135 0.73 1.36 -8.63
CA SER A 135 -0.70 1.07 -8.82
C SER A 135 -1.24 0.21 -7.67
N THR A 136 -0.45 -0.75 -7.19
CA THR A 136 -0.86 -1.65 -6.10
C THR A 136 -1.07 -0.93 -4.78
N TRP A 137 -0.13 -0.06 -4.39
CA TRP A 137 -0.21 0.66 -3.13
C TRP A 137 -1.21 1.81 -3.13
N LEU A 138 -1.42 2.45 -4.29
CA LEU A 138 -2.38 3.55 -4.42
C LEU A 138 -3.82 3.08 -4.63
N HIS A 139 -4.03 1.92 -5.28
CA HIS A 139 -5.36 1.52 -5.75
C HIS A 139 -5.82 0.11 -5.34
N LEU A 140 -4.91 -0.86 -5.11
CA LEU A 140 -5.27 -2.27 -4.96
C LEU A 140 -5.12 -2.84 -3.54
N GLY A 141 -4.73 -2.03 -2.56
CA GLY A 141 -4.74 -2.43 -1.15
C GLY A 141 -3.47 -3.13 -0.64
N GLY A 142 -2.41 -3.23 -1.45
CA GLY A 142 -1.03 -3.50 -0.98
C GLY A 142 -0.73 -4.92 -0.45
N ASN A 143 -0.01 -5.73 -1.23
CA ASN A 143 0.72 -6.90 -0.71
C ASN A 143 1.94 -7.25 -1.60
N LEU A 144 2.81 -6.26 -1.82
CA LEU A 144 4.06 -6.47 -2.56
C LEU A 144 5.25 -6.64 -1.60
N THR A 145 6.24 -7.38 -2.06
CA THR A 145 7.42 -7.80 -1.30
C THR A 145 8.18 -6.67 -0.60
N LYS A 146 8.77 -7.01 0.56
CA LYS A 146 9.57 -6.11 1.39
C LYS A 146 10.77 -5.55 0.61
N ARG A 147 11.04 -4.24 0.74
CA ARG A 147 12.17 -3.47 0.16
C ARG A 147 12.16 -3.16 -1.34
N LEU A 148 11.17 -3.63 -2.11
CA LEU A 148 11.05 -3.25 -3.53
C LEU A 148 10.89 -1.73 -3.70
N GLY A 149 10.02 -1.12 -2.88
CA GLY A 149 9.72 0.31 -2.94
C GLY A 149 10.95 1.19 -2.77
N ARG A 150 11.86 0.86 -1.85
CA ARG A 150 13.06 1.67 -1.60
C ARG A 150 14.00 1.66 -2.80
N LYS A 151 14.26 0.48 -3.38
CA LYS A 151 15.09 0.37 -4.60
C LYS A 151 14.48 1.17 -5.76
N LEU A 152 13.15 1.13 -5.91
CA LEU A 152 12.47 1.89 -6.96
C LEU A 152 12.54 3.39 -6.72
N ILE A 153 12.39 3.87 -5.47
CA ILE A 153 12.51 5.30 -5.14
C ILE A 153 13.91 5.83 -5.41
N GLU A 154 14.94 5.04 -5.12
CA GLU A 154 16.33 5.39 -5.40
C GLU A 154 16.60 5.51 -6.92
N GLU A 155 15.95 4.66 -7.73
CA GLU A 155 16.06 4.70 -9.21
C GLU A 155 15.20 5.80 -9.84
N TYR A 156 13.99 6.04 -9.33
CA TYR A 156 13.01 7.00 -9.86
C TYR A 156 12.65 8.08 -8.82
N PRO A 157 13.62 8.87 -8.33
CA PRO A 157 13.41 9.77 -7.19
C PRO A 157 12.45 10.94 -7.47
N LYS A 158 12.11 11.18 -8.74
CA LYS A 158 11.21 12.27 -9.18
C LYS A 158 9.80 11.79 -9.50
N ASP A 159 9.53 10.49 -9.45
CA ASP A 159 8.20 9.96 -9.74
C ASP A 159 7.28 10.15 -8.52
N PHE A 160 6.35 11.10 -8.63
CA PHE A 160 5.46 11.45 -7.54
C PHE A 160 4.49 10.32 -7.16
N ASN A 161 3.98 9.56 -8.13
CA ASN A 161 3.08 8.43 -7.85
C ASN A 161 3.83 7.33 -7.09
N LEU A 162 5.08 7.08 -7.47
CA LEU A 162 5.95 6.16 -6.76
C LEU A 162 6.26 6.64 -5.33
N GLN A 163 6.56 7.94 -5.16
CA GLN A 163 6.77 8.54 -3.84
C GLN A 163 5.54 8.38 -2.94
N LEU A 164 4.34 8.68 -3.45
CA LEU A 164 3.09 8.49 -2.73
C LEU A 164 2.81 7.03 -2.39
N ALA A 165 3.09 6.11 -3.31
CA ALA A 165 2.97 4.68 -3.08
C ALA A 165 3.91 4.23 -1.94
N TYR A 166 5.15 4.70 -1.95
CA TYR A 166 6.14 4.38 -0.91
C TYR A 166 5.75 4.96 0.46
N ILE A 167 5.23 6.18 0.50
CA ILE A 167 4.67 6.80 1.71
C ILE A 167 3.51 5.95 2.25
N THR A 168 2.65 5.44 1.36
CA THR A 168 1.51 4.58 1.72
C THR A 168 1.96 3.23 2.27
N ASP A 169 2.91 2.57 1.61
CA ASP A 169 3.57 1.34 2.07
C ASP A 169 4.18 1.53 3.47
N SER A 170 4.80 2.68 3.72
CA SER A 170 5.45 2.98 5.00
C SER A 170 4.53 2.96 6.22
N TYR A 171 3.21 3.21 6.07
CA TYR A 171 2.28 3.14 7.20
C TYR A 171 1.20 2.06 7.11
N ARG A 172 0.94 1.49 5.91
CA ARG A 172 -0.03 0.39 5.74
C ARG A 172 0.66 -0.97 5.64
N GLY A 173 1.88 -1.01 5.11
CA GLY A 173 2.61 -2.23 4.81
C GLY A 173 3.40 -2.79 5.98
N GLN A 174 4.00 -3.94 5.71
CA GLN A 174 4.91 -4.63 6.64
C GLN A 174 6.34 -4.05 6.63
N ALA A 175 6.49 -2.77 6.23
CA ALA A 175 7.76 -2.07 6.20
C ALA A 175 8.56 -2.25 7.50
N VAL A 176 9.88 -2.30 7.45
CA VAL A 176 10.72 -2.24 8.67
C VAL A 176 10.83 -0.80 9.17
N ASN A 177 11.31 -0.58 10.40
CA ASN A 177 11.35 0.77 10.97
C ASN A 177 12.21 1.72 10.13
N GLU A 178 13.32 1.24 9.58
CA GLU A 178 14.18 2.00 8.68
C GLU A 178 13.42 2.49 7.45
N ASP A 179 12.60 1.63 6.84
CA ASP A 179 11.82 1.96 5.65
C ASP A 179 10.72 2.97 5.99
N ARG A 180 10.11 2.89 7.19
CA ARG A 180 9.16 3.89 7.68
C ARG A 180 9.79 5.26 7.89
N ILE A 181 10.98 5.29 8.51
CA ILE A 181 11.74 6.52 8.71
C ILE A 181 12.11 7.13 7.35
N TYR A 182 12.56 6.30 6.41
CA TYR A 182 12.81 6.75 5.04
C TYR A 182 11.54 7.26 4.36
N GLY A 183 10.37 6.68 4.66
CA GLY A 183 9.06 7.18 4.22
C GLY A 183 8.79 8.62 4.66
N LEU A 184 9.22 9.01 5.87
CA LEU A 184 9.17 10.42 6.31
C LEU A 184 10.10 11.30 5.48
N THR A 185 11.30 10.83 5.14
CA THR A 185 12.21 11.56 4.24
C THR A 185 11.61 11.76 2.86
N VAL A 186 10.99 10.72 2.29
CA VAL A 186 10.29 10.81 1.00
C VAL A 186 9.11 11.78 1.08
N LEU A 187 8.36 11.78 2.18
CA LEU A 187 7.27 12.73 2.43
C LEU A 187 7.75 14.19 2.46
N GLU A 188 8.91 14.46 3.08
CA GLU A 188 9.50 15.81 3.04
C GLU A 188 9.90 16.20 1.61
N ASN A 189 10.50 15.29 0.86
CA ASN A 189 10.95 15.54 -0.51
C ASN A 189 9.79 15.86 -1.47
N CYS A 190 8.60 15.31 -1.24
CA CYS A 190 7.42 15.55 -2.06
C CYS A 190 6.43 16.57 -1.49
N LYS A 191 6.78 17.27 -0.40
CA LYS A 191 5.90 18.22 0.31
C LYS A 191 5.26 19.26 -0.61
N SER A 192 6.01 19.82 -1.56
CA SER A 192 5.52 20.85 -2.49
C SER A 192 4.42 20.36 -3.43
N GLN A 193 4.27 19.05 -3.59
CA GLN A 193 3.27 18.41 -4.44
C GLN A 193 2.04 17.93 -3.64
N LEU A 194 2.03 18.13 -2.31
CA LEU A 194 0.95 17.72 -1.41
C LEU A 194 0.19 18.94 -0.90
N THR A 195 -1.11 18.76 -0.68
CA THR A 195 -1.88 19.70 0.13
C THR A 195 -1.40 19.63 1.59
N SER A 196 -1.56 20.74 2.33
CA SER A 196 -1.21 20.78 3.76
C SER A 196 -1.89 19.66 4.56
N PHE A 197 -3.15 19.34 4.21
CA PHE A 197 -3.87 18.22 4.79
C PHE A 197 -3.17 16.88 4.52
N GLN A 198 -2.89 16.56 3.26
CA GLN A 198 -2.25 15.27 2.89
C GLN A 198 -0.89 15.11 3.55
N TYR A 199 -0.05 16.15 3.54
CA TYR A 199 1.27 16.11 4.15
C TYR A 199 1.21 15.83 5.65
N SER A 200 0.36 16.56 6.39
CA SER A 200 0.20 16.34 7.82
C SER A 200 -0.44 14.98 8.12
N TYR A 201 -1.44 14.56 7.34
CA TYR A 201 -2.12 13.27 7.50
C TYR A 201 -1.18 12.07 7.29
N PHE A 202 -0.43 12.04 6.18
CA PHE A 202 0.50 10.95 5.91
C PHE A 202 1.63 10.90 6.94
N GLY A 203 2.17 12.06 7.33
CA GLY A 203 3.20 12.12 8.36
C GLY A 203 2.70 11.59 9.71
N ALA A 204 1.47 11.94 10.09
CA ALA A 204 0.86 11.40 11.31
C ALA A 204 0.68 9.88 11.24
N LYS A 205 0.21 9.34 10.11
CA LYS A 205 0.05 7.89 9.91
C LYS A 205 1.39 7.12 10.00
N ILE A 206 2.46 7.63 9.39
CA ILE A 206 3.79 7.00 9.47
C ILE A 206 4.31 7.02 10.92
N CYS A 207 4.22 8.17 11.61
CA CYS A 207 4.63 8.28 13.01
C CYS A 207 3.78 7.38 13.93
N LEU A 208 2.49 7.23 13.64
CA LEU A 208 1.60 6.32 14.37
C LEU A 208 2.04 4.86 14.18
N ALA A 209 2.36 4.45 12.95
CA ALA A 209 2.88 3.11 12.67
C ALA A 209 4.23 2.84 13.36
N LEU A 210 5.13 3.84 13.38
CA LEU A 210 6.38 3.78 14.15
C LEU A 210 6.13 3.64 15.65
N THR A 211 5.20 4.41 16.20
CA THR A 211 4.80 4.37 17.62
C THR A 211 4.24 3.00 17.98
N ALA A 212 3.34 2.46 17.17
CA ALA A 212 2.73 1.16 17.41
C ALA A 212 3.77 0.04 17.56
N ARG A 213 4.87 0.12 16.81
CA ARG A 213 5.91 -0.89 16.77
C ARG A 213 7.06 -0.67 17.76
N THR A 214 7.48 0.57 17.96
CA THR A 214 8.61 0.93 18.83
C THR A 214 8.18 1.26 20.26
N LYS A 215 6.92 1.66 20.44
CA LYS A 215 6.37 2.23 21.69
C LYS A 215 7.12 3.47 22.20
N GLU A 216 7.91 4.14 21.34
CA GLU A 216 8.65 5.36 21.70
C GLU A 216 7.74 6.59 21.75
N LYS A 217 7.83 7.35 22.86
CA LYS A 217 7.05 8.59 23.06
C LYS A 217 7.33 9.67 22.01
N LYS A 218 8.57 9.76 21.52
CA LYS A 218 8.96 10.73 20.48
C LYS A 218 8.10 10.60 19.21
N TRP A 219 7.81 9.37 18.78
CA TRP A 219 6.97 9.17 17.59
C TRP A 219 5.50 9.45 17.90
N LEU A 220 5.05 9.16 19.12
CA LEU A 220 3.70 9.48 19.57
C LEU A 220 3.47 11.00 19.55
N GLU A 221 4.39 11.78 20.13
CA GLU A 221 4.33 13.25 20.16
C GLU A 221 4.27 13.84 18.75
N LYS A 222 5.15 13.36 17.85
CA LYS A 222 5.14 13.78 16.44
C LYS A 222 3.84 13.40 15.72
N ALA A 223 3.29 12.22 16.01
CA ALA A 223 2.03 11.79 15.42
C ALA A 223 0.87 12.67 15.90
N THR A 224 0.85 13.03 17.19
CA THR A 224 -0.14 13.95 17.78
C THR A 224 -0.04 15.35 17.18
N GLU A 225 1.16 15.92 17.07
CA GLU A 225 1.38 17.24 16.47
C GLU A 225 0.86 17.27 15.02
N ARG A 226 1.27 16.30 14.20
CA ARG A 226 0.85 16.21 12.80
C ARG A 226 -0.65 15.94 12.66
N ALA A 227 -1.25 15.15 13.55
CA ALA A 227 -2.69 14.93 13.55
C ALA A 227 -3.47 16.22 13.86
N SER A 228 -2.99 17.02 14.81
CA SER A 228 -3.58 18.33 15.13
C SER A 228 -3.49 19.29 13.93
N GLN A 229 -2.35 19.32 13.22
CA GLN A 229 -2.22 20.08 11.98
C GLN A 229 -3.21 19.59 10.90
N ALA A 230 -3.29 18.26 10.69
CA ALA A 230 -4.22 17.68 9.73
C ALA A 230 -5.68 18.04 10.05
N LYS A 231 -6.05 18.05 11.34
CA LYS A 231 -7.37 18.50 11.81
C LYS A 231 -7.65 19.96 11.43
N GLY A 232 -6.68 20.85 11.63
CA GLY A 232 -6.78 22.26 11.24
C GLY A 232 -6.98 22.48 9.74
N TYR A 233 -6.50 21.56 8.91
CA TYR A 233 -6.65 21.61 7.45
C TYR A 233 -7.84 20.80 6.90
N ALA A 234 -8.53 20.01 7.74
CA ALA A 234 -9.62 19.13 7.33
C ALA A 234 -10.91 19.91 7.02
N LYS A 235 -11.13 20.24 5.75
CA LYS A 235 -12.30 21.00 5.29
C LYS A 235 -13.50 20.11 4.92
N SER A 236 -13.27 19.00 4.23
CA SER A 236 -14.34 18.07 3.81
C SER A 236 -14.81 17.16 4.94
N ALA A 237 -16.04 16.66 4.85
CA ALA A 237 -16.59 15.69 5.81
C ALA A 237 -15.70 14.45 5.92
N GLU A 238 -15.18 13.98 4.80
CA GLU A 238 -14.27 12.83 4.74
C GLU A 238 -12.92 13.12 5.36
N ALA A 239 -12.32 14.28 5.08
CA ALA A 239 -11.07 14.67 5.71
C ALA A 239 -11.22 14.70 7.25
N LYS A 240 -12.37 15.17 7.74
CA LYS A 240 -12.71 15.15 9.17
C LYS A 240 -12.87 13.72 9.70
N GLN A 241 -13.55 12.85 8.96
CA GLN A 241 -13.71 11.43 9.33
C GLN A 241 -12.35 10.71 9.39
N LEU A 242 -11.46 10.96 8.44
CA LEU A 242 -10.11 10.39 8.42
C LEU A 242 -9.26 10.86 9.61
N VAL A 243 -9.38 12.12 9.99
CA VAL A 243 -8.72 12.67 11.18
C VAL A 243 -9.29 12.04 12.43
N GLN A 244 -10.61 11.89 12.53
CA GLN A 244 -11.27 11.26 13.69
C GLN A 244 -10.78 9.81 13.89
N GLN A 245 -10.75 8.98 12.84
CA GLN A 245 -10.22 7.61 12.92
C GLN A 245 -8.75 7.56 13.34
N MET A 246 -7.97 8.57 12.93
CA MET A 246 -6.57 8.71 13.33
C MET A 246 -6.43 9.11 14.79
N GLU A 247 -7.25 10.06 15.28
CA GLU A 247 -7.30 10.46 16.69
C GLU A 247 -7.70 9.30 17.60
N GLU A 248 -8.68 8.48 17.20
CA GLU A 248 -9.06 7.25 17.91
C GLU A 248 -7.90 6.26 18.00
N SER A 249 -7.12 6.11 16.93
CA SER A 249 -5.95 5.25 16.90
C SER A 249 -4.81 5.80 17.78
N LEU A 250 -4.61 7.12 17.81
CA LEU A 250 -3.66 7.78 18.69
C LEU A 250 -4.02 7.60 20.17
N ASN A 251 -5.29 7.80 20.52
CA ASN A 251 -5.76 7.65 21.89
C ASN A 251 -5.58 6.21 22.40
N ARG A 252 -5.88 5.21 21.56
CA ARG A 252 -5.61 3.80 21.89
C ARG A 252 -4.14 3.55 22.19
N LEU A 253 -3.24 3.98 21.30
CA LEU A 253 -1.80 3.79 21.49
C LEU A 253 -1.24 4.55 22.69
N ARG A 254 -1.75 5.76 22.95
CA ARG A 254 -1.37 6.55 24.13
C ARG A 254 -1.70 5.80 25.42
N LEU A 255 -2.92 5.25 25.52
CA LEU A 255 -3.33 4.45 26.67
C LEU A 255 -2.47 3.19 26.83
N GLU A 256 -2.06 2.54 25.73
CA GLU A 256 -1.15 1.39 25.78
C GLU A 256 0.23 1.79 26.32
N ILE A 257 0.80 2.90 25.85
CA ILE A 257 2.12 3.37 26.26
C ILE A 257 2.11 3.85 27.72
N ASP A 258 1.07 4.59 28.13
CA ASP A 258 0.94 5.09 29.50
C ASP A 258 0.69 3.96 30.51
N LYS A 259 0.19 2.79 30.06
CA LYS A 259 0.05 1.57 30.88
C LYS A 259 1.32 0.71 30.95
N LEU A 260 2.36 0.99 30.16
CA LEU A 260 3.63 0.28 30.29
C LEU A 260 4.30 0.70 31.62
N PRO A 261 4.67 -0.25 32.50
CA PRO A 261 5.35 0.10 33.73
C PRO A 261 6.64 0.87 33.42
N LEU A 262 6.91 1.92 34.20
CA LEU A 262 8.02 2.87 34.01
C LEU A 262 9.40 2.19 33.84
N GLU A 263 9.56 0.94 34.27
CA GLU A 263 10.81 0.18 34.22
C GLU A 263 11.18 -0.36 32.82
N LEU A 264 10.25 -0.41 31.85
CA LEU A 264 10.52 -0.88 30.48
C LEU A 264 11.02 0.20 29.51
N THR A 265 11.12 1.46 29.96
CA THR A 265 11.57 2.58 29.11
C THR A 265 13.09 2.74 29.02
N ARG A 266 13.87 1.89 29.72
CA ARG A 266 15.33 1.83 29.57
C ARG A 266 15.76 0.49 28.96
N GLY A 267 15.98 0.55 27.65
CA GLY A 267 16.79 -0.37 26.85
C GLY A 267 16.96 -1.79 27.37
N SER A 268 16.14 -2.72 26.90
CA SER A 268 16.48 -4.14 26.93
C SER A 268 15.74 -4.87 25.81
N ASN A 269 16.49 -5.63 25.02
CA ASN A 269 15.98 -6.57 24.03
C ASN A 269 15.00 -7.55 24.67
N TYR A 270 13.71 -7.41 24.39
CA TYR A 270 12.74 -8.47 24.64
C TYR A 270 12.02 -8.81 23.33
N GLN A 271 12.12 -10.09 22.96
CA GLN A 271 11.29 -10.69 21.91
C GLN A 271 9.83 -10.58 22.34
N ILE A 272 9.08 -9.75 21.62
CA ILE A 272 7.64 -9.59 21.83
C ILE A 272 6.94 -10.82 21.25
N LEU A 273 6.21 -11.55 22.11
CA LEU A 273 5.15 -12.47 21.71
C LEU A 273 4.12 -11.66 20.91
N VAL A 274 4.06 -11.94 19.61
CA VAL A 274 3.10 -11.36 18.67
C VAL A 274 1.70 -11.80 19.12
N VAL A 275 0.95 -10.90 19.75
CA VAL A 275 -0.51 -11.04 19.84
C VAL A 275 -1.07 -10.54 18.51
N PRO A 276 -1.67 -11.41 17.68
CA PRO A 276 -2.25 -10.99 16.42
C PRO A 276 -3.57 -10.25 16.71
N CYS A 277 -3.52 -8.94 16.86
CA CYS A 277 -4.73 -8.11 16.78
C CYS A 277 -5.03 -7.81 15.30
N PHE A 278 -5.43 -8.84 14.54
CA PHE A 278 -6.18 -8.66 13.31
C PHE A 278 -7.62 -9.09 13.59
N HIS A 279 -8.50 -8.14 13.81
CA HIS A 279 -9.87 -8.29 13.34
C HIS A 279 -9.91 -7.70 11.94
N GLU A 280 -9.97 -8.59 10.96
CA GLU A 280 -10.36 -8.26 9.61
C GLU A 280 -11.76 -7.65 9.66
N PHE A 281 -11.89 -6.40 9.21
CA PHE A 281 -13.17 -5.94 8.70
C PHE A 281 -13.19 -6.25 7.20
N PRO A 282 -14.14 -7.08 6.71
CA PRO A 282 -14.38 -7.17 5.29
C PRO A 282 -15.12 -5.90 4.86
N GLY A 283 -14.49 -5.09 4.01
CA GLY A 283 -15.14 -3.95 3.38
C GLY A 283 -14.33 -2.66 3.45
N GLY A 284 -13.76 -2.27 2.32
CA GLY A 284 -13.06 -1.00 2.16
C GLY A 284 -12.46 -0.82 0.77
N ALA A 285 -13.19 -1.22 -0.27
CA ALA A 285 -12.94 -0.75 -1.62
C ALA A 285 -13.43 0.70 -1.72
N GLY A 286 -12.57 1.59 -2.21
CA GLY A 286 -12.93 2.98 -2.54
C GLY A 286 -13.10 3.92 -1.33
N PHE A 287 -13.49 5.16 -1.62
CA PHE A 287 -13.84 6.22 -0.67
C PHE A 287 -12.70 7.16 -0.20
N LEU A 288 -12.25 7.95 -1.17
CA LEU A 288 -12.04 9.40 -1.00
C LEU A 288 -12.97 10.06 -2.02
N ASP A 289 -14.16 10.44 -1.57
CA ASP A 289 -15.16 11.21 -2.30
C ASP A 289 -14.91 12.73 -2.03
N ALA A 290 -15.90 13.58 -2.25
CA ALA A 290 -15.89 15.04 -2.18
C ALA A 290 -15.49 15.73 -3.49
N GLY A 291 -16.49 15.82 -4.37
CA GLY A 291 -16.52 16.83 -5.42
C GLY A 291 -17.80 16.90 -6.24
N SER A 292 -18.82 17.58 -5.69
CA SER A 292 -19.91 18.34 -6.36
C SER A 292 -20.92 17.63 -7.29
N ASN A 293 -22.21 17.75 -6.96
CA ASN A 293 -23.09 18.60 -7.78
C ASN A 293 -24.34 19.07 -7.03
N SER A 294 -24.48 20.40 -7.00
CA SER A 294 -25.72 21.14 -6.81
C SER A 294 -26.56 21.14 -8.09
N ASN A 295 -27.88 21.13 -7.90
CA ASN A 295 -28.96 21.49 -8.84
C ASN A 295 -29.23 20.54 -10.02
N PHE A 296 -30.40 19.90 -10.00
CA PHE A 296 -31.50 20.20 -10.93
C PHE A 296 -32.83 19.76 -10.30
N GLY A 297 -33.80 20.67 -10.26
CA GLY A 297 -35.20 20.35 -9.96
C GLY A 297 -35.93 19.86 -11.20
N CYS A 298 -36.81 18.89 -10.99
CA CYS A 298 -38.19 18.78 -11.45
C CYS A 298 -38.86 17.72 -10.56
#